data_AF-A0A9P1CJ47-F1
#
_entry.id   AF-A0A9P1CJ47-F1
#
_cell.length_a   1.000
_cell.length_b   1.000
_cell.length_c   1.000
_cell.angle_alpha   90.00
_cell.angle_beta   90.00
_cell.angle_gamma   90.00
#
_symmetry.space_group_name_H-M   'P 1'
#
loop_
_entity.id
_entity.type
_entity.pdbx_description
1 polymer ?
#
loop_
_entity_poly.entity_id
_entity_poly.type
_entity_poly.pdbx_seq_one_letter_code
_entity_poly.pdbx_strand_id
1 'polypeptide(L)'
;MTEQASGLNVLTLSPLEIHFSQTRIRYEFQDGRSLQTALEGVEEKDIHFDGEEAVLLLPPFPRIEVTRWRCKLRDEDGAAKVDENGLELYSQEERWFSFDNRRLWCLQRAAARRWPKKVYCEVFEISPTLAKTRELRKFDTRTCGRSVLIGRREEENLEKWCWRTEVGLAVDSPEAGVALPALRHRRPDTERRGSESRKRNQPRRPSKDDNEESERQPVNEILQGFLVFMIIYLSLRVCVILFRRLAGNVKHRDWNGSDS
;
A
#
# COMPACT_ATOMS: atom_id res chain seq x y z
N MET A 1 14.74 23.39 2.06
CA MET A 1 13.92 23.98 0.99
C MET A 1 12.83 22.97 0.65
N THR A 2 11.63 23.19 1.16
CA THR A 2 10.50 22.26 1.10
C THR A 2 9.58 22.67 -0.05
N GLU A 3 9.61 21.92 -1.15
CA GLU A 3 8.73 22.14 -2.30
C GLU A 3 7.35 21.54 -2.00
N GLN A 4 6.41 22.38 -1.54
CA GLN A 4 5.07 22.00 -1.06
C GLN A 4 4.02 21.86 -2.19
N ALA A 5 4.31 21.12 -3.26
CA ALA A 5 3.38 21.03 -4.39
C ALA A 5 2.23 20.00 -4.22
N SER A 6 2.18 19.22 -3.13
CA SER A 6 1.16 18.16 -2.97
C SER A 6 0.61 17.93 -1.56
N GLY A 7 0.95 18.77 -0.58
CA GLY A 7 0.52 18.57 0.82
C GLY A 7 1.09 17.32 1.49
N LEU A 8 2.00 16.60 0.83
CA LEU A 8 2.78 15.50 1.39
C LEU A 8 4.11 16.05 1.93
N ASN A 9 4.43 15.75 3.18
CA ASN A 9 5.70 16.12 3.77
C ASN A 9 6.79 15.17 3.27
N VAL A 10 7.91 15.72 2.81
CA VAL A 10 9.11 14.92 2.49
C VAL A 10 9.94 14.79 3.75
N LEU A 11 10.25 13.55 4.14
CA LEU A 11 11.11 13.23 5.28
C LEU A 11 12.40 12.56 4.79
N THR A 12 13.47 12.71 5.55
CA THR A 12 14.72 11.95 5.39
C THR A 12 14.81 10.96 6.56
N LEU A 13 14.66 9.67 6.28
CA LEU A 13 14.63 8.61 7.29
C LEU A 13 15.69 7.55 7.00
N SER A 14 16.13 6.81 8.02
CA SER A 14 16.93 5.61 7.76
C SER A 14 16.03 4.50 7.21
N PRO A 15 16.39 3.86 6.08
CA PRO A 15 15.62 2.72 5.58
C PRO A 15 15.46 1.60 6.61
N LEU A 16 16.45 1.39 7.47
CA LEU A 16 16.47 0.33 8.49
C LEU A 16 15.48 0.58 9.65
N GLU A 17 14.98 1.81 9.80
CA GLU A 17 13.95 2.20 10.77
C GLU A 17 12.52 2.09 10.22
N ILE A 18 12.36 1.82 8.92
CA ILE A 18 11.07 1.69 8.27
C ILE A 18 10.66 0.22 8.26
N HIS A 19 9.42 -0.06 8.65
CA HIS A 19 8.86 -1.40 8.79
C HIS A 19 8.02 -1.78 7.56
N PHE A 20 7.99 -3.07 7.23
CA PHE A 20 7.07 -3.58 6.22
C PHE A 20 5.64 -3.62 6.75
N SER A 21 4.70 -3.18 5.90
CA SER A 21 3.27 -3.30 6.20
C SER A 21 2.71 -4.71 5.97
N GLN A 22 3.35 -5.55 5.16
CA GLN A 22 2.85 -6.87 4.79
C GLN A 22 3.90 -7.94 5.05
N THR A 23 3.43 -9.16 5.33
CA THR A 23 4.30 -10.32 5.61
C THR A 23 5.05 -10.84 4.36
N ARG A 24 4.55 -10.56 3.14
CA ARG A 24 5.09 -11.10 1.89
C ARG A 24 5.23 -10.02 0.81
N ILE A 25 6.28 -10.13 -0.01
CA ILE A 25 6.47 -9.37 -1.25
C ILE A 25 6.77 -10.30 -2.42
N ARG A 26 6.48 -9.84 -3.65
CA ARG A 26 6.83 -10.56 -4.89
C ARG A 26 8.24 -10.22 -5.35
N TYR A 27 8.87 -11.12 -6.11
CA TYR A 27 10.21 -10.92 -6.73
C TYR A 27 10.28 -9.82 -7.78
N GLU A 28 9.13 -9.34 -8.27
CA GLU A 28 9.03 -8.41 -9.38
C GLU A 28 8.14 -7.21 -9.02
N PHE A 29 8.47 -6.06 -9.59
CA PHE A 29 7.63 -4.87 -9.62
C PHE A 29 6.46 -5.03 -10.59
N GLN A 30 5.50 -4.10 -10.56
CA GLN A 30 4.34 -4.14 -11.48
C GLN A 30 4.74 -3.91 -12.94
N ASP A 31 5.88 -3.26 -13.19
CA ASP A 31 6.45 -3.03 -14.52
C ASP A 31 7.31 -4.22 -15.00
N GLY A 32 7.34 -5.33 -14.27
CA GLY A 32 8.09 -6.54 -14.61
C GLY A 32 9.58 -6.51 -14.25
N ARG A 33 10.12 -5.39 -13.73
CA ARG A 33 11.51 -5.35 -13.25
C ARG A 33 11.67 -6.23 -12.02
N SER A 34 12.77 -6.96 -11.92
CA SER A 34 13.09 -7.75 -10.72
C SER A 34 13.52 -6.85 -9.55
N LEU A 35 13.34 -7.33 -8.31
CA LEU A 35 13.85 -6.64 -7.12
C LEU A 35 15.37 -6.43 -7.19
N GLN A 36 16.11 -7.42 -7.70
CA GLN A 36 17.56 -7.36 -7.82
C GLN A 36 18.01 -6.28 -8.80
N THR A 37 17.39 -6.21 -9.99
CA THR A 37 17.67 -5.17 -10.99
C THR A 37 17.40 -3.77 -10.43
N ALA A 38 16.32 -3.59 -9.67
CA ALA A 38 16.01 -2.30 -9.04
C ALA A 38 16.99 -1.95 -7.91
N LEU A 39 17.47 -2.95 -7.16
CA LEU A 39 18.48 -2.79 -6.12
C LEU A 39 19.84 -2.38 -6.70
N GLU A 40 20.24 -2.95 -7.83
CA GLU A 40 21.49 -2.61 -8.53
C GLU A 40 21.48 -1.18 -9.08
N GLY A 41 20.31 -0.65 -9.41
CA GLY A 41 20.15 0.74 -9.84
C GLY A 41 20.07 1.76 -8.70
N VAL A 42 20.19 1.35 -7.43
CA VAL A 42 20.21 2.29 -6.30
C VAL A 42 21.58 2.98 -6.26
N GLU A 43 21.58 4.28 -6.55
CA GLU A 43 22.78 5.11 -6.43
C GLU A 43 22.99 5.56 -4.98
N GLU A 44 24.23 5.86 -4.65
CA GLU A 44 24.65 6.29 -3.32
C GLU A 44 25.39 7.62 -3.40
N LYS A 45 25.05 8.54 -2.50
CA LYS A 45 25.69 9.84 -2.41
C LYS A 45 26.15 10.09 -0.97
N ASP A 46 27.44 10.31 -0.78
CA ASP A 46 27.95 10.75 0.52
C ASP A 46 27.41 12.15 0.84
N ILE A 47 26.91 12.30 2.07
CA ILE A 47 26.35 13.54 2.60
C ILE A 47 26.85 13.76 4.02
N HIS A 48 26.73 15.00 4.51
CA HIS A 48 26.82 15.28 5.93
C HIS A 48 25.41 15.54 6.47
N PHE A 49 25.00 14.77 7.46
CA PHE A 49 23.69 14.88 8.09
C PHE A 49 23.88 14.94 9.60
N ASP A 50 23.39 16.03 10.22
CA ASP A 50 23.53 16.28 11.66
C ASP A 50 25.00 16.26 12.15
N GLY A 51 25.92 16.80 11.34
CA GLY A 51 27.35 16.87 11.67
C GLY A 51 28.13 15.57 11.51
N GLU A 52 27.48 14.49 11.05
CA GLU A 52 28.13 13.20 10.81
C GLU A 52 28.15 12.82 9.32
N GLU A 53 29.14 12.02 8.93
CA GLU A 53 29.20 11.43 7.59
C GLU A 53 28.11 10.35 7.43
N ALA A 54 27.30 10.50 6.38
CA ALA A 54 26.23 9.57 6.07
C ALA A 54 26.13 9.33 4.56
N VAL A 55 25.31 8.34 4.18
CA VAL A 55 25.02 8.03 2.78
C VAL A 55 23.53 8.30 2.51
N LEU A 56 23.24 9.02 1.44
CA LEU A 56 21.89 9.17 0.90
C LEU A 56 21.68 8.18 -0.24
N LEU A 57 20.64 7.35 -0.15
CA LEU A 57 20.24 6.46 -1.22
C LEU A 57 19.35 7.20 -2.23
N LEU A 58 19.69 7.06 -3.51
CA LEU A 58 18.97 7.62 -4.65
C LEU A 58 18.44 6.45 -5.51
N PRO A 59 17.22 5.96 -5.23
CA PRO A 59 16.70 4.78 -5.92
C PRO A 59 16.20 5.09 -7.34
N PRO A 60 16.18 4.08 -8.25
CA PRO A 60 15.70 4.22 -9.63
C PRO A 60 14.17 4.10 -9.74
N PHE A 61 13.46 4.42 -8.66
CA PHE A 61 12.02 4.35 -8.52
C PHE A 61 11.51 5.53 -7.69
N PRO A 62 10.22 5.90 -7.82
CA PRO A 62 9.63 6.96 -7.02
C PRO A 62 9.84 6.77 -5.52
N ARG A 63 9.95 7.88 -4.76
CA ARG A 63 10.03 7.86 -3.30
C ARG A 63 8.91 7.02 -2.71
N ILE A 64 9.23 6.25 -1.67
CA ILE A 64 8.23 5.43 -0.99
C ILE A 64 7.34 6.30 -0.11
N GLU A 65 6.10 5.87 0.03
CA GLU A 65 5.15 6.44 0.97
C GLU A 65 5.24 5.71 2.31
N VAL A 66 5.26 6.48 3.40
CA VAL A 66 5.32 5.96 4.78
C VAL A 66 4.26 6.63 5.66
N THR A 67 3.88 5.96 6.73
CA THR A 67 3.00 6.54 7.76
C THR A 67 3.38 6.03 9.14
N ARG A 68 3.12 6.84 10.18
CA ARG A 68 3.24 6.38 11.57
C ARG A 68 2.03 5.53 11.93
N TRP A 69 2.27 4.32 12.38
CA TRP A 69 1.21 3.40 12.74
C TRP A 69 1.58 2.54 13.94
N ARG A 70 0.58 2.22 14.76
CA ARG A 70 0.72 1.26 15.86
C ARG A 70 0.26 -0.11 15.39
N CYS A 71 1.21 -1.02 15.19
CA CYS A 71 0.93 -2.35 14.67
C CYS A 71 0.09 -3.18 15.65
N LYS A 72 -0.94 -3.85 15.15
CA LYS A 72 -1.64 -4.90 15.88
C LYS A 72 -0.76 -6.14 15.95
N LEU A 73 -0.59 -6.71 17.13
CA LEU A 73 0.22 -7.92 17.30
C LEU A 73 -0.56 -9.15 16.84
N ARG A 74 0.15 -10.10 16.25
CA ARG A 74 -0.40 -11.32 15.70
C ARG A 74 0.45 -12.52 16.08
N ASP A 75 -0.20 -13.66 16.22
CA ASP A 75 0.47 -14.94 16.38
C ASP A 75 1.01 -15.46 15.04
N GLU A 76 1.71 -16.58 15.06
CA GLU A 76 2.32 -17.19 13.88
C GLU A 76 1.29 -17.56 12.81
N ASP A 77 0.08 -17.94 13.23
CA ASP A 77 -1.07 -18.23 12.38
C ASP A 77 -1.69 -16.97 11.74
N GLY A 78 -1.27 -15.78 12.18
CA GLY A 78 -1.81 -14.49 11.77
C GLY A 78 -3.05 -14.04 12.55
N ALA A 79 -3.53 -14.85 13.49
CA ALA A 79 -4.59 -14.45 14.43
C ALA A 79 -4.15 -13.25 15.27
N ALA A 80 -5.10 -12.41 15.67
CA ALA A 80 -4.84 -11.30 16.57
C ALA A 80 -4.39 -11.84 17.94
N LYS A 81 -3.24 -11.38 18.44
CA LYS A 81 -2.83 -11.72 19.79
C LYS A 81 -3.74 -10.99 20.77
N VAL A 82 -4.32 -11.71 21.73
CA VAL A 82 -5.23 -11.15 22.74
C VAL A 82 -4.66 -11.31 24.15
N ASP A 83 -5.06 -10.42 25.06
CA ASP A 83 -4.76 -10.53 26.49
C ASP A 83 -5.70 -11.54 27.20
N GLU A 84 -5.53 -11.70 28.51
CA GLU A 84 -6.37 -12.57 29.36
C GLU A 84 -7.86 -12.18 29.35
N ASN A 85 -8.18 -10.93 29.00
CA ASN A 85 -9.54 -10.40 28.92
C ASN A 85 -10.12 -10.50 27.50
N GLY A 86 -9.38 -11.06 26.54
CA GLY A 86 -9.77 -11.14 25.13
C GLY A 86 -9.62 -9.84 24.35
N LEU A 87 -8.87 -8.86 24.87
CA LEU A 87 -8.58 -7.59 24.18
C LEU A 87 -7.37 -7.75 23.26
N GLU A 88 -7.46 -7.19 22.06
CA GLU A 88 -6.38 -7.22 21.08
C GLU A 88 -5.15 -6.44 21.55
N LEU A 89 -3.98 -7.06 21.40
CA LEU A 89 -2.70 -6.46 21.76
C LEU A 89 -2.12 -5.67 20.59
N TYR A 90 -1.53 -4.53 20.90
CA TYR A 90 -0.84 -3.66 19.96
C TYR A 90 0.61 -3.44 20.39
N SER A 91 1.47 -3.10 19.43
CA SER A 91 2.82 -2.57 19.68
C SER A 91 2.77 -1.41 20.68
N GLN A 92 3.76 -1.31 21.56
CA GLN A 92 3.80 -0.24 22.56
C GLN A 92 3.99 1.12 21.89
N GLU A 93 4.84 1.13 20.87
CA GLU A 93 5.25 2.32 20.14
C GLU A 93 4.59 2.38 18.76
N GLU A 94 4.42 3.60 18.27
CA GLU A 94 4.18 3.84 16.85
C GLU A 94 5.50 3.75 16.09
N ARG A 95 5.46 3.18 14.89
CA ARG A 95 6.63 3.04 14.03
C ARG A 95 6.30 3.48 12.61
N TRP A 96 7.33 3.73 11.81
CA TRP A 96 7.17 4.04 10.40
C TRP A 96 6.88 2.77 9.61
N PHE A 97 5.78 2.73 8.88
CA PHE A 97 5.42 1.64 7.99
C PHE A 97 5.37 2.11 6.55
N SER A 98 5.89 1.30 5.63
CA SER A 98 5.84 1.60 4.19
C SER A 98 4.56 1.06 3.53
N PHE A 99 4.02 1.82 2.59
CA PHE A 99 3.00 1.34 1.66
C PHE A 99 3.59 0.54 0.48
N ASP A 100 4.91 0.60 0.28
CA ASP A 100 5.64 0.03 -0.86
C ASP A 100 6.73 -0.97 -0.40
N ASN A 101 6.32 -2.12 0.15
CA ASN A 101 7.27 -3.08 0.74
C ASN A 101 8.37 -3.58 -0.22
N ARG A 102 8.10 -3.68 -1.53
CA ARG A 102 9.10 -4.06 -2.54
C ARG A 102 10.22 -3.01 -2.69
N ARG A 103 9.84 -1.73 -2.71
CA ARG A 103 10.79 -0.61 -2.78
C ARG A 103 11.57 -0.49 -1.48
N LEU A 104 10.90 -0.65 -0.34
CA LEU A 104 11.53 -0.67 0.97
C LEU A 104 12.58 -1.78 1.07
N TRP A 105 12.29 -2.99 0.57
CA TRP A 105 13.26 -4.08 0.55
C TRP A 105 14.55 -3.71 -0.20
N CYS A 106 14.46 -3.08 -1.37
CA CYS A 106 15.63 -2.60 -2.12
C CYS A 106 16.42 -1.58 -1.28
N LEU A 107 15.74 -0.60 -0.69
CA LEU A 107 16.39 0.44 0.13
C LEU A 107 17.08 -0.16 1.37
N GLN A 108 16.45 -1.11 2.05
CA GLN A 108 17.04 -1.74 3.22
C GLN A 108 18.20 -2.68 2.87
N ARG A 109 18.15 -3.41 1.75
CA ARG A 109 19.29 -4.18 1.25
C ARG A 109 20.48 -3.28 0.93
N ALA A 110 20.26 -2.16 0.25
CA ALA A 110 21.31 -1.17 -0.03
C ALA A 110 21.89 -0.58 1.27
N ALA A 111 21.03 -0.20 2.23
CA ALA A 111 21.46 0.32 3.52
C ALA A 111 22.25 -0.72 4.35
N ALA A 112 21.81 -1.98 4.37
CA ALA A 112 22.46 -3.06 5.09
C ALA A 112 23.90 -3.31 4.59
N ARG A 113 24.17 -3.15 3.28
CA ARG A 113 25.53 -3.27 2.72
C ARG A 113 26.51 -2.21 3.24
N ARG A 114 26.00 -1.09 3.75
CA ARG A 114 26.80 0.02 4.29
C ARG A 114 26.86 0.03 5.81
N TRP A 115 26.18 -0.90 6.48
CA TRP A 115 26.24 -1.02 7.92
C TRP A 115 27.70 -1.22 8.39
N PRO A 116 28.19 -0.50 9.42
CA PRO A 116 27.45 0.33 10.38
C PRO A 116 27.34 1.83 10.03
N LYS A 117 27.70 2.27 8.81
CA LYS A 117 27.58 3.68 8.40
C LYS A 117 26.10 4.10 8.40
N LYS A 118 25.81 5.34 8.80
CA LYS A 118 24.44 5.90 8.76
C LYS A 118 23.99 6.06 7.30
N VAL A 119 22.82 5.52 6.99
CA VAL A 119 22.23 5.56 5.65
C VAL A 119 20.81 6.12 5.74
N TYR A 120 20.48 7.03 4.82
CA TYR A 120 19.20 7.71 4.73
C TYR A 120 18.58 7.58 3.34
N CYS A 121 17.26 7.75 3.25
CA CYS A 121 16.54 7.94 2.00
C CYS A 121 15.44 9.00 2.18
N GLU A 122 15.02 9.61 1.07
CA GLU A 122 13.87 10.50 1.06
C GLU A 122 12.56 9.71 0.89
N VAL A 123 11.57 10.05 1.71
CA VAL A 123 10.25 9.40 1.72
C VAL A 123 9.14 10.44 1.78
N PHE A 124 7.93 10.07 1.35
CA PHE A 124 6.73 10.87 1.55
C PHE A 124 5.98 10.40 2.79
N GLU A 125 5.76 11.30 3.74
CA GLU A 125 4.86 11.05 4.87
C GLU A 125 3.41 11.22 4.42
N ILE A 126 2.64 10.14 4.57
CA ILE A 126 1.19 10.18 4.51
C ILE A 126 0.69 10.38 5.93
N SER A 127 0.04 11.52 6.17
CA SER A 127 -0.57 11.81 7.45
C SER A 127 -1.61 10.73 7.81
N PRO A 128 -1.78 10.39 9.10
CA PRO A 128 -2.77 9.39 9.51
C PRO A 128 -4.21 9.71 9.08
N THR A 129 -4.52 10.99 8.86
CA THR A 129 -5.84 11.45 8.37
C THR A 129 -6.04 11.20 6.88
N LEU A 130 -4.96 11.26 6.09
CA LEU A 130 -4.97 10.98 4.65
C LEU A 130 -4.79 9.49 4.33
N ALA A 131 -4.13 8.75 5.23
CA ALA A 131 -3.98 7.31 5.13
C ALA A 131 -5.38 6.68 5.10
N LYS A 132 -5.83 6.28 3.92
CA LYS A 132 -7.15 5.69 3.74
C LYS A 132 -7.23 4.46 4.64
N THR A 133 -8.27 4.37 5.47
CA THR A 133 -8.46 3.23 6.37
C THR A 133 -8.39 1.88 5.63
N ARG A 134 -8.74 1.85 4.33
CA ARG A 134 -8.62 0.65 3.49
C ARG A 134 -7.18 0.21 3.25
N GLU A 135 -6.23 1.12 3.09
CA GLU A 135 -4.81 0.78 2.87
C GLU A 135 -4.17 0.31 4.17
N LEU A 136 -4.50 0.97 5.30
CA LEU A 136 -4.09 0.55 6.63
C LEU A 136 -4.66 -0.82 7.02
N ARG A 137 -5.86 -1.20 6.53
CA ARG A 137 -6.40 -2.56 6.71
C ARG A 137 -5.54 -3.65 6.06
N LYS A 138 -4.71 -3.30 5.08
CA LYS A 138 -3.77 -4.24 4.45
C LYS A 138 -2.52 -4.44 5.28
N PHE A 139 -2.36 -3.73 6.40
CA PHE A 139 -1.22 -3.89 7.28
C PHE A 139 -1.41 -5.20 8.05
N ASP A 140 -0.76 -6.23 7.53
CA ASP A 140 -0.83 -7.60 8.00
C ASP A 140 0.58 -8.18 8.08
N THR A 141 1.32 -7.69 9.08
CA THR A 141 2.64 -8.18 9.40
C THR A 141 2.62 -9.03 10.66
N ARG A 142 3.26 -10.20 10.60
CA ARG A 142 3.41 -11.12 11.74
C ARG A 142 4.63 -10.79 12.60
N THR A 143 5.61 -10.07 12.05
CA THR A 143 6.88 -9.77 12.73
C THR A 143 7.01 -8.29 13.07
N CYS A 144 5.88 -7.60 13.28
CA CYS A 144 5.83 -6.15 13.46
C CYS A 144 6.55 -5.39 12.33
N GLY A 145 6.58 -5.96 11.13
CA GLY A 145 7.22 -5.39 9.94
C GLY A 145 8.74 -5.46 9.92
N ARG A 146 9.38 -6.21 10.83
CA ARG A 146 10.84 -6.36 10.91
C ARG A 146 11.42 -7.34 9.88
N SER A 147 10.58 -8.19 9.30
CA SER A 147 10.97 -9.15 8.27
C SER A 147 9.89 -9.28 7.21
N VAL A 148 10.28 -9.78 6.04
CA VAL A 148 9.36 -10.07 4.95
C VAL A 148 9.73 -11.39 4.27
N LEU A 149 8.73 -12.12 3.82
CA LEU A 149 8.91 -13.28 2.95
C LEU A 149 8.93 -12.83 1.49
N ILE A 150 9.87 -13.33 0.70
CA ILE A 150 10.00 -12.99 -0.72
C ILE A 150 9.53 -14.19 -1.52
N GLY A 151 8.49 -13.99 -2.33
CA GLY A 151 8.05 -14.94 -3.34
C GLY A 151 6.55 -14.97 -3.58
N ARG A 152 6.10 -15.95 -4.36
CA ARG A 152 4.68 -16.13 -4.69
C ARG A 152 3.94 -16.86 -3.57
N ARG A 153 2.61 -16.97 -3.64
CA ARG A 153 1.82 -17.56 -2.55
C ARG A 153 1.96 -19.08 -2.51
N GLU A 154 2.21 -19.68 -3.67
CA GLU A 154 2.23 -21.11 -3.92
C GLU A 154 3.60 -21.75 -3.61
N GLU A 155 4.63 -20.94 -3.37
CA GLU A 155 5.97 -21.42 -3.05
C GLU A 155 6.07 -21.81 -1.56
N GLU A 156 6.52 -23.03 -1.28
CA GLU A 156 6.66 -23.55 0.09
C GLU A 156 7.90 -22.98 0.80
N ASN A 157 9.01 -22.83 0.09
CA ASN A 157 10.30 -22.41 0.62
C ASN A 157 10.61 -20.95 0.27
N LEU A 158 9.89 -20.03 0.91
CA LEU A 158 10.06 -18.59 0.69
C LEU A 158 11.32 -18.08 1.41
N GLU A 159 12.11 -17.26 0.71
CA GLU A 159 13.23 -16.55 1.33
C GLU A 159 12.70 -15.57 2.38
N LYS A 160 13.15 -15.69 3.63
CA LYS A 160 12.85 -14.72 4.69
C LYS A 160 13.97 -13.71 4.79
N TRP A 161 13.63 -12.44 4.56
CA TRP A 161 14.56 -11.35 4.70
C TRP A 161 14.31 -10.55 5.98
N CYS A 162 15.38 -10.26 6.73
CA CYS A 162 15.41 -9.38 7.89
C CYS A 162 16.76 -8.66 7.92
N TRP A 163 16.77 -7.33 7.87
CA TRP A 163 18.03 -6.59 7.80
C TRP A 163 18.93 -6.83 9.01
N ARG A 164 18.37 -7.01 10.22
CA ARG A 164 19.16 -7.26 11.43
C ARG A 164 19.96 -8.55 11.32
N THR A 165 19.32 -9.61 10.85
CA THR A 165 19.97 -10.90 10.59
C THR A 165 21.06 -10.75 9.53
N GLU A 166 20.79 -10.00 8.45
CA GLU A 166 21.75 -9.74 7.37
C GLU A 166 23.04 -9.08 7.89
N VAL A 167 22.94 -8.13 8.82
CA VAL A 167 24.09 -7.42 9.39
C VAL A 167 24.67 -8.08 10.65
N GLY A 168 24.25 -9.31 10.97
CA GLY A 168 24.77 -10.07 12.11
C GLY A 168 24.31 -9.57 13.49
N LEU A 169 23.23 -8.79 13.56
CA LEU A 169 22.61 -8.37 14.82
C LEU A 169 21.60 -9.39 15.32
N ALA A 170 21.40 -9.41 16.64
CA ALA A 170 20.37 -10.22 17.26
C ALA A 170 18.97 -9.84 16.74
N VAL A 171 18.16 -10.87 16.45
CA VAL A 171 16.75 -10.70 16.14
C VAL A 171 16.04 -10.29 17.43
N ASP A 172 15.27 -9.22 17.35
CA ASP A 172 14.56 -8.69 18.51
C ASP A 172 13.59 -9.74 19.08
N SER A 173 13.54 -9.82 20.41
CA SER A 173 12.55 -10.63 21.12
C SER A 173 11.13 -10.24 20.70
N PRO A 174 10.17 -11.19 20.67
CA PRO A 174 8.77 -10.86 20.52
C PRO A 174 8.37 -9.77 21.53
N GLU A 175 7.71 -8.74 21.02
CA GLU A 175 7.32 -7.57 21.81
C GLU A 175 6.14 -7.92 22.73
N ALA A 176 6.21 -7.49 23.99
CA ALA A 176 5.07 -7.52 24.90
C ALA A 176 4.10 -6.41 24.48
N GLY A 177 2.95 -6.79 23.93
CA GLY A 177 1.94 -5.83 23.50
C GLY A 177 1.21 -5.17 24.65
N VAL A 178 0.58 -4.03 24.35
CA VAL A 178 -0.33 -3.33 25.24
C VAL A 178 -1.76 -3.53 24.73
N ALA A 179 -2.65 -3.97 25.62
CA ALA A 179 -4.07 -4.03 25.34
C ALA A 179 -4.60 -2.60 25.21
N LEU A 180 -5.20 -2.28 24.05
CA LEU A 180 -5.92 -1.03 23.90
C LEU A 180 -7.40 -1.29 24.09
N PRO A 181 -8.12 -0.46 24.88
CA PRO A 181 -9.57 -0.55 24.95
C PRO A 181 -10.07 -0.39 23.53
N ALA A 182 -10.75 -1.44 23.02
CA ALA A 182 -11.26 -1.44 21.66
C ALA A 182 -11.97 -0.11 21.43
N LEU A 183 -11.48 0.69 20.48
CA LEU A 183 -12.21 1.85 19.98
C LEU A 183 -13.52 1.25 19.49
N ARG A 184 -14.55 1.31 20.34
CA ARG A 184 -15.90 0.87 20.01
C ARG A 184 -16.33 1.78 18.88
N HIS A 185 -15.98 1.37 17.66
CA HIS A 185 -16.67 1.82 16.49
C HIS A 185 -18.05 1.22 16.68
N ARG A 186 -18.90 1.97 17.41
CA ARG A 186 -20.33 1.82 17.42
C ARG A 186 -20.67 1.82 15.94
N ARG A 187 -20.75 0.63 15.35
CA ARG A 187 -21.63 0.45 14.21
C ARG A 187 -22.93 1.03 14.73
N PRO A 188 -23.47 2.10 14.13
CA PRO A 188 -24.82 2.49 14.45
C PRO A 188 -25.60 1.20 14.25
N ASP A 189 -26.13 0.66 15.35
CA ASP A 189 -27.14 -0.37 15.29
C ASP A 189 -28.21 0.29 14.44
N THR A 190 -28.19 0.00 13.13
CA THR A 190 -29.35 0.18 12.29
C THR A 190 -30.38 -0.68 12.98
N GLU A 191 -31.23 -0.02 13.76
CA GLU A 191 -32.39 -0.56 14.43
C GLU A 191 -33.10 -1.46 13.41
N ARG A 192 -32.77 -2.75 13.41
CA ARG A 192 -33.62 -3.79 12.88
C ARG A 192 -34.77 -3.89 13.87
N ARG A 193 -35.66 -2.90 13.75
CA ARG A 193 -37.04 -2.95 14.19
C ARG A 193 -37.58 -4.31 13.79
N GLY A 194 -38.18 -4.96 14.78
CA GLY A 194 -38.50 -6.37 14.76
C GLY A 194 -39.33 -6.82 13.56
N SER A 195 -39.09 -8.06 13.20
CA SER A 195 -40.15 -8.94 12.73
C SER A 195 -39.94 -10.27 13.43
N GLU A 196 -40.61 -10.41 14.57
CA GLU A 196 -40.89 -11.69 15.19
C GLU A 196 -41.65 -12.56 14.19
N SER A 197 -41.05 -13.64 13.70
CA SER A 197 -41.83 -14.86 13.47
C SER A 197 -40.98 -16.07 13.08
N ARG A 198 -41.35 -17.17 13.75
CA ARG A 198 -41.13 -18.57 13.40
C ARG A 198 -39.77 -19.18 13.73
N LYS A 199 -39.71 -19.61 14.99
CA LYS A 199 -39.19 -20.93 15.38
C LYS A 199 -39.52 -21.98 14.32
N ARG A 200 -38.51 -22.52 13.64
CA ARG A 200 -38.58 -23.85 13.03
C ARG A 200 -37.25 -24.55 13.25
N ASN A 201 -37.31 -25.59 14.08
CA ASN A 201 -36.24 -26.56 14.28
C ASN A 201 -35.70 -27.03 12.92
N GLN A 202 -34.41 -26.81 12.68
CA GLN A 202 -33.66 -27.59 11.70
C GLN A 202 -32.44 -28.23 12.38
N PRO A 203 -32.12 -29.48 12.01
CA PRO A 203 -31.03 -30.24 12.60
C PRO A 203 -29.68 -29.67 12.16
N ARG A 204 -28.73 -29.64 13.10
CA ARG A 204 -27.31 -29.32 12.88
C ARG A 204 -26.75 -30.20 11.77
N ARG A 205 -26.29 -29.58 10.68
CA ARG A 205 -25.34 -30.18 9.74
C ARG A 205 -23.92 -29.66 10.01
N PRO A 206 -22.89 -30.45 9.69
CA PRO A 206 -21.51 -30.18 10.08
C PRO A 206 -20.89 -29.09 9.20
N SER A 207 -20.01 -28.31 9.82
CA SER A 207 -19.19 -27.26 9.21
C SER A 207 -18.31 -27.83 8.10
N LYS A 208 -18.46 -27.28 6.90
CA LYS A 208 -17.50 -27.46 5.81
C LYS A 208 -17.37 -26.12 5.10
N ASP A 209 -16.14 -25.61 5.10
CA ASP A 209 -15.53 -24.70 4.11
C ASP A 209 -16.51 -23.83 3.32
N ASP A 210 -16.66 -22.56 3.70
CA ASP A 210 -17.14 -21.49 2.81
C ASP A 210 -16.73 -20.14 3.40
N ASN A 211 -15.57 -19.63 2.98
CA ASN A 211 -15.24 -18.21 3.12
C ASN A 211 -14.65 -17.66 1.81
N GLU A 212 -15.27 -18.06 0.69
CA GLU A 212 -15.10 -17.48 -0.65
C GLU A 212 -16.33 -16.66 -1.08
N GLU A 213 -16.98 -15.94 -0.15
CA GLU A 213 -18.16 -15.13 -0.49
C GLU A 213 -18.03 -13.69 0.02
N SER A 214 -17.15 -12.89 -0.62
CA SER A 214 -17.27 -11.43 -0.56
C SER A 214 -16.51 -10.69 -1.68
N GLU A 215 -16.65 -11.09 -2.95
CA GLU A 215 -16.40 -10.19 -4.09
C GLU A 215 -17.43 -10.41 -5.23
N ARG A 216 -18.72 -10.36 -4.89
CA ARG A 216 -19.75 -9.98 -5.87
C ARG A 216 -20.03 -8.50 -5.71
N GLN A 217 -19.11 -7.65 -6.14
CA GLN A 217 -19.56 -6.33 -6.61
C GLN A 217 -20.53 -6.59 -7.75
N PRO A 218 -21.73 -5.97 -7.77
CA PRO A 218 -22.71 -6.25 -8.79
C PRO A 218 -22.09 -5.88 -10.13
N VAL A 219 -21.85 -6.88 -10.99
CA VAL A 219 -21.39 -6.74 -12.38
C VAL A 219 -22.14 -5.63 -13.14
N ASN A 220 -23.37 -5.33 -12.70
CA ASN A 220 -24.20 -4.24 -13.20
C ASN A 220 -23.59 -2.84 -13.01
N GLU A 221 -22.88 -2.55 -11.91
CA GLU A 221 -22.25 -1.24 -11.66
C GLU A 221 -21.05 -1.00 -12.59
N ILE A 222 -20.24 -2.05 -12.81
CA ILE A 222 -19.10 -1.98 -13.74
C ILE A 222 -19.60 -1.82 -15.18
N LEU A 223 -20.64 -2.56 -15.57
CA LEU A 223 -21.23 -2.48 -16.91
C LEU A 223 -21.89 -1.12 -17.16
N GLN A 224 -22.54 -0.54 -16.14
CA GLN A 224 -23.12 0.79 -16.21
C GLN A 224 -22.04 1.87 -16.38
N GLY A 225 -20.95 1.80 -15.63
CA GLY A 225 -19.82 2.71 -15.79
C GLY A 225 -19.20 2.63 -17.19
N PHE A 226 -19.04 1.42 -17.73
CA PHE A 226 -18.53 1.20 -19.08
C PHE A 226 -19.47 1.74 -20.17
N LEU A 227 -20.79 1.54 -20.04
CA LEU A 227 -21.79 2.06 -20.97
C LEU A 227 -21.80 3.59 -21.01
N VAL A 228 -21.77 4.25 -19.85
CA VAL A 228 -21.72 5.72 -19.77
C VAL A 228 -20.44 6.25 -20.43
N PHE A 229 -19.30 5.62 -20.17
CA PHE A 229 -18.03 5.98 -20.80
C PHE A 229 -18.08 5.84 -22.33
N MET A 230 -18.64 4.74 -22.85
CA MET A 230 -18.78 4.50 -24.29
C MET A 230 -19.68 5.53 -24.97
N ILE A 231 -20.79 5.92 -24.34
CA ILE A 231 -21.70 6.94 -24.86
C ILE A 231 -20.95 8.28 -24.97
N ILE A 232 -20.30 8.72 -23.89
CA ILE A 232 -19.56 10.00 -23.87
C ILE A 232 -18.45 10.00 -24.94
N TYR A 233 -17.69 8.92 -25.05
CA TYR A 233 -16.61 8.79 -26.03
C TYR A 233 -17.13 8.85 -27.47
N LEU A 234 -18.21 8.13 -27.79
CA LEU A 234 -18.82 8.14 -29.12
C LEU A 234 -19.39 9.52 -29.46
N SER A 235 -20.07 10.19 -28.51
CA SER A 235 -20.57 11.55 -28.69
C SER A 235 -19.45 12.53 -29.02
N LEU A 236 -18.35 12.52 -28.25
CA LEU A 236 -17.19 13.36 -28.52
C LEU A 236 -16.59 13.10 -29.90
N ARG A 237 -16.47 11.83 -30.29
CA ARG A 237 -15.92 11.44 -31.60
C ARG A 237 -16.79 11.93 -32.76
N VAL A 238 -18.12 11.85 -32.61
CA VAL A 238 -19.07 12.40 -33.59
C VAL A 238 -18.97 13.93 -33.66
N CYS A 239 -18.89 14.62 -32.52
CA CYS A 239 -18.70 16.07 -32.47
C CYS A 239 -17.43 16.50 -33.22
N VAL A 240 -16.31 15.80 -33.03
CA VAL A 240 -15.04 16.11 -33.74
C VAL A 240 -15.19 15.89 -35.25
N ILE A 241 -15.87 14.83 -35.69
CA ILE A 241 -16.12 14.57 -37.12
C ILE A 241 -17.01 15.66 -37.73
N LEU A 242 -18.08 16.05 -37.05
CA LEU A 242 -18.98 17.13 -37.50
C LEU A 242 -18.27 18.47 -37.56
N PHE A 243 -17.47 18.79 -36.54
CA PHE A 243 -16.68 20.02 -36.50
C PHE A 243 -15.67 20.08 -37.66
N ARG A 244 -14.98 18.97 -37.94
CA ARG A 244 -14.06 18.87 -39.09
C ARG A 244 -14.78 19.04 -40.44
N ARG A 245 -16.00 18.50 -40.60
CA ARG A 245 -16.80 18.70 -41.81
C ARG A 245 -17.27 20.15 -41.97
N LEU A 246 -17.73 20.77 -40.88
CA LEU A 246 -18.16 22.17 -40.90
C LEU A 246 -16.99 23.12 -41.18
N ALA A 247 -15.85 22.92 -40.51
CA ALA A 247 -14.65 23.73 -40.73
C ALA A 247 -14.05 23.54 -42.13
N GLY A 248 -14.11 22.32 -42.69
CA GLY A 248 -13.68 22.04 -44.07
C GLY A 248 -14.51 22.78 -45.12
N ASN A 249 -15.82 22.93 -44.91
CA ASN A 249 -16.72 23.62 -45.85
C ASN A 249 -16.53 25.15 -45.87
N VAL A 250 -16.02 25.76 -44.79
CA VAL A 250 -15.76 27.21 -44.75
C VAL A 250 -14.61 27.60 -45.68
N LYS A 251 -13.59 26.75 -45.81
CA LYS A 251 -12.39 27.06 -46.60
C LYS A 251 -12.61 27.09 -48.11
N HIS A 252 -13.74 26.58 -48.61
CA HIS A 252 -14.04 26.51 -50.05
C HIS A 252 -14.93 27.67 -50.55
N ARG A 253 -15.42 28.54 -49.65
CA ARG A 253 -16.36 29.62 -50.00
C ARG A 253 -15.70 30.97 -50.27
N ASP A 254 -14.43 31.15 -49.91
CA ASP A 254 -13.72 32.43 -50.03
C ASP A 254 -12.84 32.56 -51.29
N TRP A 255 -12.95 31.64 -52.26
CA TRP A 255 -12.08 31.59 -53.46
C TRP A 255 -12.78 31.87 -54.81
N ASN A 256 -14.02 32.40 -54.80
CA ASN A 256 -14.80 32.64 -56.02
C ASN A 256 -15.31 34.09 -56.15
N GLY A 257 -14.50 35.11 -55.86
CA GLY A 257 -15.00 36.48 -55.97
C GLY A 257 -13.97 37.59 -55.92
N SER A 258 -13.03 37.62 -56.86
CA SER A 258 -12.33 38.85 -57.24
C SER A 258 -11.59 38.66 -58.56
N ASP A 259 -12.37 38.61 -59.64
CA ASP A 259 -11.93 38.97 -60.99
C ASP A 259 -13.10 39.74 -61.63
N SER A 260 -13.06 41.07 -61.51
CA SER A 260 -13.68 42.09 -62.39
C SER A 260 -13.39 43.47 -61.82
#